data_AF-A0A958ITI6-F1
#
_entry.id   AF-A0A958ITI6-F1
#
_cell.length_a   1.000
_cell.length_b   1.000
_cell.length_c   1.000
_cell.angle_alpha   90.00
_cell.angle_beta   90.00
_cell.angle_gamma   90.00
#
_symmetry.space_group_name_H-M   'P 1'
#
loop_
_entity.id
_entity.type
_entity.pdbx_description
1 polymer ?
#
loop_
_entity_poly.entity_id
_entity_poly.type
_entity_poly.pdbx_seq_one_letter_code
_entity_poly.pdbx_strand_id
1 'polypeptide(L)'
;DAAGHWVWTIAQARRQAQNLTHYREIRYEDLLAAPGKILDEICDFFELSREPAPAAAFATMLANTHDPAGRWQSALPPADLTRYQSIAETILAELGYSLSS
;
A
#
# COMPACT_ATOMS: atom_id res chain seq x y z
N ASP A 1 -10.00 -17.03 -5.12
CA ASP A 1 -8.53 -17.18 -5.07
C ASP A 1 -7.95 -16.00 -4.29
N ALA A 2 -6.63 -15.89 -4.16
CA ALA A 2 -6.00 -14.83 -3.38
C ALA A 2 -6.31 -13.42 -3.92
N ALA A 3 -6.36 -13.25 -5.25
CA ALA A 3 -6.75 -12.00 -5.90
C ALA A 3 -8.17 -11.57 -5.49
N GLY A 4 -9.14 -12.48 -5.63
CA GLY A 4 -10.53 -12.17 -5.27
C GLY A 4 -10.71 -11.85 -3.78
N HIS A 5 -9.97 -12.53 -2.92
CA HIS A 5 -9.97 -12.23 -1.48
C HIS A 5 -9.38 -10.84 -1.18
N TRP A 6 -8.28 -10.47 -1.85
CA TRP A 6 -7.69 -9.14 -1.71
C TRP A 6 -8.65 -8.04 -2.18
N VAL A 7 -9.25 -8.18 -3.37
CA VAL A 7 -10.24 -7.21 -3.90
C VAL A 7 -11.39 -7.03 -2.93
N TRP A 8 -11.95 -8.14 -2.44
CA TRP A 8 -13.03 -8.10 -1.46
C TRP A 8 -12.61 -7.38 -0.16
N THR A 9 -11.40 -7.65 0.33
CA THR A 9 -10.89 -7.05 1.57
C THR A 9 -10.75 -5.53 1.44
N ILE A 10 -10.15 -5.05 0.35
CA ILE A 10 -10.01 -3.62 0.09
C ILE A 10 -11.40 -2.96 -0.06
N ALA A 11 -12.29 -3.57 -0.86
CA ALA A 11 -13.64 -3.04 -1.05
C ALA A 11 -14.43 -2.94 0.27
N GLN A 12 -14.33 -3.95 1.14
CA GLN A 12 -14.97 -3.91 2.45
C GLN A 12 -14.36 -2.83 3.35
N ALA A 13 -13.04 -2.71 3.39
CA ALA A 13 -12.37 -1.67 4.18
C ALA A 13 -12.83 -0.27 3.76
N ARG A 14 -12.88 0.02 2.45
CA ARG A 14 -13.35 1.32 1.92
C ARG A 14 -14.84 1.56 2.20
N ARG A 15 -15.68 0.53 2.11
CA ARG A 15 -17.10 0.62 2.48
C ARG A 15 -17.29 0.94 3.97
N GLN A 16 -16.49 0.34 4.83
CA GLN A 16 -16.52 0.64 6.27
C GLN A 16 -16.01 2.05 6.56
N ALA A 17 -14.94 2.46 5.87
CA ALA A 17 -14.34 3.78 6.00
C ALA A 17 -15.30 4.93 5.69
N GLN A 18 -16.29 4.74 4.81
CA GLN A 18 -17.32 5.75 4.53
C GLN A 18 -18.10 6.21 5.78
N ASN A 19 -18.11 5.40 6.84
CA ASN A 19 -18.78 5.72 8.10
C ASN A 19 -17.80 6.13 9.23
N LEU A 20 -16.52 6.30 8.92
CA LEU A 20 -15.49 6.68 9.90
C LEU A 20 -15.10 8.14 9.72
N THR A 21 -15.20 8.91 10.80
CA THR A 21 -14.73 10.31 10.83
C THR A 21 -13.20 10.41 10.82
N HIS A 22 -12.53 9.44 11.45
CA HIS A 22 -11.07 9.39 11.58
C HIS A 22 -10.55 8.19 10.82
N TYR A 23 -10.44 8.34 9.49
CA TYR A 23 -9.85 7.33 8.62
C TYR A 23 -8.95 7.99 7.57
N ARG A 24 -7.82 7.34 7.27
CA ARG A 24 -6.88 7.77 6.23
C ARG A 24 -6.28 6.57 5.51
N GLU A 25 -6.29 6.61 4.19
CA GLU A 25 -5.55 5.68 3.34
C GLU A 25 -4.16 6.24 3.04
N ILE A 26 -3.14 5.38 3.06
CA ILE A 26 -1.76 5.72 2.73
C ILE A 26 -1.27 4.68 1.73
N ARG A 27 -0.74 5.14 0.59
CA ARG A 27 -0.12 4.24 -0.40
C ARG A 27 1.21 3.74 0.15
N TYR A 28 1.44 2.45 0.02
CA TYR A 28 2.69 1.85 0.48
C TYR A 28 3.89 2.43 -0.28
N GLU A 29 3.72 2.74 -1.55
CA GLU A 29 4.76 3.34 -2.40
C GLU A 29 5.12 4.76 -1.94
N ASP A 30 4.14 5.57 -1.52
CA ASP A 30 4.39 6.90 -0.96
C ASP A 30 5.14 6.81 0.37
N LEU A 31 4.80 5.82 1.21
CA LEU A 31 5.52 5.54 2.46
C LEU A 31 6.97 5.12 2.19
N LEU A 32 7.23 4.31 1.16
CA LEU A 32 8.59 3.94 0.77
C LEU A 32 9.37 5.13 0.21
N ALA A 33 8.72 5.97 -0.60
CA ALA A 33 9.37 7.11 -1.24
C ALA A 33 9.69 8.25 -0.26
N ALA A 34 8.84 8.48 0.75
CA ALA A 34 8.97 9.59 1.68
C ALA A 34 8.61 9.18 3.13
N PRO A 35 9.33 8.21 3.73
CA PRO A 35 8.96 7.62 5.01
C PRO A 35 8.88 8.64 6.15
N GLY A 36 9.84 9.57 6.21
CA GLY A 36 9.85 10.61 7.24
C GLY A 36 8.58 11.46 7.21
N LYS A 37 8.24 11.98 6.02
CA LYS A 37 7.06 12.82 5.78
C LYS A 37 5.75 12.08 6.09
N ILE A 38 5.60 10.86 5.59
CA ILE A 38 4.37 10.08 5.81
C ILE A 38 4.20 9.72 7.29
N LEU A 39 5.30 9.43 8.01
CA LEU A 39 5.23 9.21 9.46
C LEU A 39 4.85 10.47 10.24
N ASP A 40 5.34 11.66 9.84
CA ASP A 40 4.91 12.92 10.44
C ASP A 40 3.41 13.13 10.24
N GLU A 41 2.92 12.91 9.01
CA GLU A 41 1.49 13.01 8.69
C GLU A 41 0.61 12.00 9.46
N ILE A 42 1.13 10.80 9.77
CA ILE A 42 0.46 9.82 10.63
C ILE A 42 0.41 10.30 12.07
N CYS A 43 1.54 10.80 12.59
CA CYS A 43 1.61 11.36 13.95
C CYS A 43 0.63 12.52 14.11
N ASP A 44 0.61 13.46 13.16
CA ASP A 44 -0.33 14.58 13.15
C ASP A 44 -1.79 14.10 13.12
N PHE A 45 -2.10 13.10 12.29
CA PHE A 45 -3.46 12.54 12.20
C PHE A 45 -3.96 11.92 13.51
N PHE A 46 -3.07 11.32 14.29
CA PHE A 46 -3.38 10.74 15.61
C PHE A 46 -3.13 11.70 16.78
N GLU A 47 -2.75 12.96 16.50
CA GLU A 47 -2.39 13.95 17.51
C GLU A 47 -1.26 13.46 18.44
N LEU A 48 -0.29 12.74 17.89
CA LEU A 48 0.84 12.15 18.63
C LEU A 48 2.10 12.98 18.46
N SER A 49 2.83 13.18 19.56
CA SER A 49 4.20 13.69 19.51
C SER A 49 5.14 12.62 18.98
N ARG A 50 5.86 12.93 17.90
CA ARG A 50 6.87 12.03 17.35
C ARG A 50 8.14 12.07 18.19
N GLU A 51 8.50 10.93 18.78
CA GLU A 51 9.85 10.72 19.26
C GLU A 51 10.80 10.57 18.06
N PRO A 52 11.99 11.19 18.07
CA PRO A 52 12.95 11.02 16.99
C PRO A 52 13.44 9.57 16.99
N ALA A 53 12.88 8.76 16.08
CA ALA A 53 13.49 7.49 15.75
C ALA A 53 14.91 7.76 15.25
N PRO A 54 15.94 6.96 15.63
CA PRO A 54 17.26 7.12 15.04
C PRO A 54 17.13 6.90 13.53
N ALA A 55 17.22 7.99 12.76
CA ALA A 55 16.95 8.01 11.32
C ALA A 55 17.77 6.93 10.57
N ALA A 56 18.97 6.63 11.09
CA ALA A 56 19.85 5.57 10.59
C ALA A 56 19.24 4.16 10.71
N ALA A 57 18.54 3.83 11.79
CA ALA A 57 17.94 2.51 11.98
C ALA A 57 16.76 2.29 11.03
N PHE A 58 15.91 3.31 10.86
CA PHE A 58 14.76 3.24 9.95
C PHE A 58 15.18 3.22 8.49
N ALA A 59 16.18 4.03 8.11
CA ALA A 59 16.77 3.99 6.77
C ALA A 59 17.44 2.64 6.47
N THR A 60 18.15 2.06 7.44
CA THR A 60 18.74 0.72 7.30
C THR A 60 17.66 -0.36 7.17
N MET A 61 16.59 -0.28 7.96
CA MET A 61 15.46 -1.21 7.88
C MET A 61 14.79 -1.14 6.50
N LEU A 62 14.51 0.07 5.98
CA LEU A 62 13.91 0.25 4.65
C LEU A 62 14.86 -0.18 3.53
N ALA A 63 16.15 0.13 3.62
CA ALA A 63 17.13 -0.30 2.62
C ALA A 63 17.27 -1.84 2.55
N ASN A 64 17.07 -2.52 3.69
CA ASN A 64 17.06 -3.98 3.76
C ASN A 64 15.68 -4.59 3.42
N THR A 65 14.63 -3.76 3.36
CA THR A 65 13.31 -4.19 2.91
C THR A 65 13.34 -4.18 1.38
N HIS A 66 13.69 -5.33 0.81
CA HIS A 66 13.67 -5.61 -0.62
C HIS A 66 12.46 -4.95 -1.29
N ASP A 67 12.67 -4.23 -2.41
CA ASP A 67 11.62 -3.71 -3.31
C ASP A 67 10.55 -4.81 -3.61
N PRO A 68 9.43 -4.84 -2.87
CA PRO A 68 8.45 -5.90 -3.01
C PRO A 68 7.36 -5.50 -4.00
N ALA A 69 7.19 -4.19 -4.25
CA ALA A 69 6.13 -3.62 -5.06
C ALA A 69 6.34 -3.86 -6.55
N GLY A 70 7.61 -3.90 -7.02
CA GLY A 70 7.91 -4.19 -8.42
C GLY A 70 8.12 -5.67 -8.73
N ARG A 71 8.71 -6.44 -7.79
CA ARG A 71 9.20 -7.80 -8.09
C ARG A 71 8.09 -8.84 -8.27
N TRP A 72 6.94 -8.66 -7.61
CA TRP A 72 5.88 -9.68 -7.63
C TRP A 72 5.35 -9.98 -9.04
N GLN A 73 5.35 -9.00 -9.95
CA GLN A 73 4.91 -9.21 -11.34
C GLN A 73 5.85 -10.15 -12.09
N SER A 74 7.17 -9.97 -11.92
CA SER A 74 8.19 -10.86 -12.51
C SER A 74 8.29 -12.22 -11.83
N ALA A 75 7.81 -12.34 -10.59
CA ALA A 75 7.83 -13.58 -9.81
C ALA A 75 6.63 -14.49 -10.06
N LEU A 76 5.54 -13.95 -10.64
CA LEU A 76 4.34 -14.72 -10.98
C LEU A 76 4.41 -15.30 -12.40
N PRO A 77 3.93 -16.54 -12.62
CA PRO A 77 3.71 -17.06 -13.97
C PRO A 77 2.79 -16.13 -14.77
N PRO A 78 3.00 -15.95 -16.09
CA PRO A 78 2.18 -15.06 -16.91
C PRO A 78 0.67 -15.36 -16.85
N ALA A 79 0.29 -16.64 -16.79
CA ALA A 79 -1.11 -17.06 -16.69
C ALA A 79 -1.75 -16.63 -15.36
N ASP A 80 -0.99 -16.65 -14.25
CA ASP A 80 -1.46 -16.14 -12.97
C ASP A 80 -1.52 -14.61 -13.00
N LEU A 81 -0.54 -13.94 -13.60
CA LEU A 81 -0.57 -12.48 -13.74
C LEU A 81 -1.83 -12.00 -14.47
N THR A 82 -2.16 -12.58 -15.63
CA THR A 82 -3.39 -12.25 -16.36
C THR A 82 -4.64 -12.49 -15.52
N ARG A 83 -4.70 -13.61 -14.78
CA ARG A 83 -5.84 -13.92 -13.91
C ARG A 83 -5.98 -12.92 -12.76
N TYR A 84 -4.89 -12.54 -12.12
CA TYR A 84 -4.91 -11.59 -11.01
C TYR A 84 -5.32 -10.20 -11.50
N GLN A 85 -4.78 -9.78 -12.65
CA GLN A 85 -5.13 -8.50 -13.26
C GLN A 85 -6.62 -8.44 -13.62
N SER A 86 -7.20 -9.48 -14.23
CA SER A 86 -8.63 -9.46 -14.59
C SER A 86 -9.57 -9.42 -13.39
N ILE A 87 -9.15 -9.98 -12.25
CA ILE A 87 -9.92 -9.91 -10.99
C ILE A 87 -9.77 -8.53 -10.33
N ALA A 88 -8.57 -7.95 -10.37
CA ALA A 88 -8.21 -6.76 -9.63
C ALA A 88 -8.35 -5.44 -10.43
N GLU A 89 -8.60 -5.51 -11.74
CA GLU A 89 -8.54 -4.35 -12.64
C GLU A 89 -9.34 -3.14 -12.15
N THR A 90 -10.57 -3.38 -11.68
CA THR A 90 -11.47 -2.31 -11.26
C THR A 90 -10.93 -1.62 -10.02
N ILE A 91 -10.56 -2.39 -8.99
CA ILE A 91 -10.07 -1.80 -7.74
C ILE A 91 -8.68 -1.17 -7.91
N LEU A 92 -7.83 -1.72 -8.80
CA LEU A 92 -6.54 -1.12 -9.12
C LEU A 92 -6.72 0.24 -9.81
N ALA A 93 -7.64 0.35 -10.77
CA ALA A 93 -7.97 1.62 -11.40
C ALA A 93 -8.54 2.63 -10.39
N GLU A 94 -9.44 2.21 -9.50
CA GLU A 94 -9.99 3.06 -8.43
C GLU A 94 -8.93 3.57 -7.45
N LEU A 95 -7.87 2.78 -7.21
CA LEU A 95 -6.72 3.15 -6.38
C LEU A 95 -5.66 3.94 -7.17
N GLY A 96 -5.88 4.21 -8.45
CA GLY A 96 -4.97 4.96 -9.31
C GLY A 96 -3.71 4.19 -9.70
N TYR A 97 -3.77 2.86 -9.78
CA TYR A 97 -2.73 2.04 -10.41
C TYR A 97 -3.04 1.83 -11.88
N SER A 98 -2.06 2.10 -12.74
CA SER A 98 -2.15 1.75 -14.16
C SER A 98 -1.80 0.27 -14.33
N LEU A 99 -2.71 -0.50 -14.93
CA LEU A 99 -2.36 -1.80 -15.48
C LEU A 99 -1.53 -1.54 -16.74
N SER A 100 -0.21 -1.58 -16.62
CA SER A 100 0.64 -1.62 -17.81
C SER A 100 0.27 -2.86 -18.61
N SER A 101 -0.27 -2.64 -19.81
CA SER A 101 -0.51 -3.67 -20.82
C SER A 101 0.77 -4.24 -21.39
#